data_AF-A0A3D2E296-F1
#
_entry.id   AF-A0A3D2E296-F1
#
_cell.length_a   1.000
_cell.length_b   1.000
_cell.length_c   1.000
_cell.angle_alpha   90.00
_cell.angle_beta   90.00
_cell.angle_gamma   90.00
#
_symmetry.space_group_name_H-M   'P 1'
#
loop_
_entity.id
_entity.type
_entity.pdbx_description
1 polymer ?
#
loop_
_entity_poly.entity_id
_entity_poly.type
_entity_poly.pdbx_seq_one_letter_code
_entity_poly.pdbx_strand_id
1 'polypeptide(L)'
;ALSSYARSFFAPLPKEAQPDKKEEVGHTKGGGVMRTIDGNILVGPDAHEVPSREDYSTNISDINNIIKKQKLAQPMLNKGDIITYFSGTRAATYEEDFVVRRGIFTSNVYEAAGIQSPGITAAPAIAVDIKNWIKEDLKAKEKSNFNPVYKHTPRLANLPDEERAKYIAKNPEYGEMICRCEEVSKGEIIDALESPLKVATIDGVKRRVRPGMGRCQGGFCSPLVAKIIAEHEGINVEDVLKGDEGSVIVYGNTKGNAKGENRDV
;
A
#
# COMPACT_ATOMS: atom_id res chain seq x y z
N ALA A 1 -6.34 34.77 -15.43
CA ALA A 1 -5.16 35.58 -15.05
C ALA A 1 -4.10 34.63 -14.48
N LEU A 2 -2.96 34.52 -15.17
CA LEU A 2 -1.67 33.93 -14.74
C LEU A 2 -1.70 32.51 -14.11
N SER A 3 -1.75 31.46 -14.94
CA SER A 3 -1.37 30.08 -14.55
C SER A 3 -0.13 29.58 -15.30
N SER A 4 0.82 30.47 -15.59
CA SER A 4 2.08 30.10 -16.23
C SER A 4 3.25 30.60 -15.39
N TYR A 5 4.11 29.67 -14.95
CA TYR A 5 5.37 29.89 -14.23
C TYR A 5 5.28 30.14 -12.71
N ALA A 6 4.85 29.12 -11.96
CA ALA A 6 5.40 28.94 -10.62
C ALA A 6 6.86 28.42 -10.71
N ARG A 7 7.80 29.28 -11.15
CA ARG A 7 9.25 29.03 -11.01
C ARG A 7 9.51 28.83 -9.52
N SER A 8 9.74 27.59 -9.12
CA SER A 8 10.20 27.28 -7.78
C SER A 8 11.55 27.96 -7.55
N PHE A 9 11.61 28.90 -6.61
CA PHE A 9 12.82 29.51 -6.08
C PHE A 9 13.61 28.53 -5.19
N PHE A 10 13.90 27.32 -5.68
CA PHE A 10 14.82 26.43 -4.99
C PHE A 10 16.19 26.54 -5.65
N ALA A 11 17.22 26.83 -4.85
CA ALA A 11 18.59 26.74 -5.32
C ALA A 11 18.85 25.32 -5.85
N PRO A 12 19.58 25.16 -6.97
CA PRO A 12 19.95 23.84 -7.47
C PRO A 12 20.76 23.09 -6.40
N LEU A 13 20.61 21.75 -6.38
CA LEU A 13 21.40 20.91 -5.48
C LEU A 13 22.91 21.11 -5.71
N PRO A 14 23.76 20.97 -4.67
CA PRO A 14 25.21 20.90 -4.83
C PRO A 14 25.61 19.88 -5.90
N LYS A 15 26.72 20.12 -6.62
CA LYS A 15 27.14 19.25 -7.74
C LYS A 15 27.29 17.79 -7.33
N GLU A 16 27.74 17.57 -6.11
CA GLU A 16 27.98 16.25 -5.50
C GLU A 16 26.67 15.52 -5.19
N ALA A 17 25.52 16.20 -5.22
CA ALA A 17 24.19 15.65 -4.94
C ALA A 17 23.26 15.67 -6.16
N GLN A 18 23.75 16.09 -7.33
CA GLN A 18 23.02 16.01 -8.59
C GLN A 18 23.04 14.56 -9.13
N PRO A 19 22.00 14.14 -9.86
CA PRO A 19 21.96 12.82 -10.50
C PRO A 19 23.04 12.69 -11.58
N ASP A 20 23.53 11.47 -11.79
CA ASP A 20 24.69 11.20 -12.66
C ASP A 20 24.34 11.25 -14.18
N LYS A 21 23.05 11.22 -14.54
CA LYS A 21 22.57 11.40 -15.93
C LYS A 21 21.68 12.65 -16.05
N LYS A 22 21.87 13.38 -17.14
CA LYS A 22 21.18 14.65 -17.46
C LYS A 22 19.79 14.48 -18.12
N GLU A 23 19.29 13.26 -18.26
CA GLU A 23 18.04 12.96 -18.98
C GLU A 23 16.77 13.13 -18.14
N GLU A 24 16.89 13.27 -16.82
CA GLU A 24 15.75 13.49 -15.93
C GLU A 24 15.52 14.98 -15.67
N VAL A 25 15.06 15.72 -16.67
CA VAL A 25 14.51 17.07 -16.44
C VAL A 25 12.99 17.03 -16.44
N GLY A 26 12.43 16.11 -15.67
CA GLY A 26 11.12 16.32 -15.06
C GLY A 26 11.34 17.25 -13.85
N HIS A 27 10.74 18.43 -13.84
CA HIS A 27 10.80 19.36 -12.71
C HIS A 27 10.07 18.79 -11.48
N THR A 28 10.64 17.79 -10.82
CA THR A 28 10.10 17.24 -9.58
C THR A 28 10.45 18.20 -8.44
N LYS A 29 9.45 18.89 -7.88
CA LYS A 29 9.66 19.81 -6.75
C LYS A 29 9.94 19.11 -5.42
N GLY A 30 9.95 17.78 -5.35
CA GLY A 30 9.98 17.14 -4.04
C GLY A 30 10.26 15.65 -4.01
N GLY A 31 11.01 15.32 -2.98
CA GLY A 31 11.16 14.04 -2.29
C GLY A 31 11.76 14.41 -0.94
N GLY A 32 11.47 13.66 0.12
CA GLY A 32 11.87 14.02 1.47
C GLY A 32 12.14 12.81 2.35
N VAL A 33 12.49 13.12 3.59
CA VAL A 33 12.57 12.15 4.69
C VAL A 33 11.38 12.43 5.59
N MET A 34 10.43 11.49 5.64
CA MET A 34 9.17 11.66 6.35
C MET A 34 8.94 10.51 7.33
N ARG A 35 8.46 10.82 8.53
CA ARG A 35 8.03 9.79 9.47
C ARG A 35 6.58 9.38 9.14
N THR A 36 6.36 8.09 8.98
CA THR A 36 5.02 7.51 8.80
C THR A 36 4.26 7.49 10.11
N ILE A 37 2.93 7.27 10.07
CA ILE A 37 2.10 7.13 11.26
C ILE A 37 2.54 5.97 12.16
N ASP A 38 3.17 4.95 11.58
CA ASP A 38 3.68 3.77 12.28
C ASP A 38 5.13 3.94 12.76
N GLY A 39 5.69 5.15 12.59
CA GLY A 39 7.01 5.49 13.10
C GLY A 39 8.19 5.12 12.21
N ASN A 40 7.99 4.31 11.17
CA ASN A 40 9.01 4.05 10.15
C ASN A 40 9.32 5.31 9.33
N ILE A 41 10.53 5.40 8.79
CA ILE A 41 10.96 6.50 7.94
C ILE A 41 10.75 6.14 6.47
N LEU A 42 10.03 7.00 5.75
CA LEU A 42 9.88 6.95 4.31
C LEU A 42 10.84 7.95 3.66
N VAL A 43 11.63 7.48 2.69
CA VAL A 43 12.62 8.28 1.97
C VAL A 43 12.32 8.22 0.49
N GLY A 44 12.18 9.37 -0.16
CA GLY A 44 11.86 9.49 -1.59
C GLY A 44 10.70 10.46 -1.83
N PRO A 45 9.98 10.34 -2.95
CA PRO A 45 10.26 9.45 -4.07
C PRO A 45 11.30 10.07 -5.03
N ASP A 46 11.66 9.32 -6.05
CA ASP A 46 12.10 9.82 -7.36
C ASP A 46 10.89 9.96 -8.30
N ALA A 47 11.12 10.36 -9.55
CA ALA A 47 10.12 10.26 -10.60
C ALA A 47 10.76 10.33 -11.98
N HIS A 48 10.44 9.34 -12.80
CA HIS A 48 10.77 9.27 -14.21
C HIS A 48 9.54 8.76 -14.98
N GLU A 49 9.51 9.00 -16.28
CA GLU A 49 8.43 8.53 -17.15
C GLU A 49 8.66 7.08 -17.54
N VAL A 50 7.59 6.28 -17.50
CA VAL A 50 7.60 4.88 -17.93
C VAL A 50 6.48 4.64 -18.95
N PRO A 51 6.73 3.86 -20.02
CA PRO A 51 5.71 3.60 -21.03
C PRO A 51 4.64 2.59 -20.57
N SER A 52 4.98 1.73 -19.61
CA SER A 52 4.11 0.66 -19.11
C SER A 52 3.45 1.05 -17.79
N ARG A 53 2.13 0.90 -17.71
CA ARG A 53 1.37 1.15 -16.47
C ARG A 53 1.62 0.06 -15.42
N GLU A 54 2.03 -1.14 -15.84
CA GLU A 54 2.39 -2.26 -14.96
C GLU A 54 3.89 -2.32 -14.61
N ASP A 55 4.66 -1.27 -14.89
CA ASP A 55 6.06 -1.22 -14.46
C ASP A 55 6.18 -0.83 -12.98
N TYR A 56 6.23 -1.85 -12.12
CA TYR A 56 6.48 -1.72 -10.69
C TYR A 56 7.91 -2.13 -10.31
N SER A 57 8.85 -2.06 -11.27
CA SER A 57 10.25 -2.38 -11.00
C SER A 57 10.91 -1.31 -10.12
N THR A 58 12.02 -1.68 -9.48
CA THR A 58 12.85 -0.76 -8.70
C THR A 58 14.30 -0.92 -9.12
N ASN A 59 15.01 0.19 -9.35
CA ASN A 59 16.42 0.15 -9.73
C ASN A 59 17.34 0.58 -8.57
N ILE A 60 18.50 -0.07 -8.47
CA ILE A 60 19.54 0.31 -7.51
C ILE A 60 20.09 1.73 -7.77
N SER A 61 20.14 2.18 -9.04
CA SER A 61 20.52 3.55 -9.39
C SER A 61 19.62 4.57 -8.70
N ASP A 62 18.32 4.30 -8.72
CA ASP A 62 17.28 5.21 -8.24
C ASP A 62 17.33 5.29 -6.72
N ILE A 63 17.46 4.14 -6.06
CA ILE A 63 17.70 4.04 -4.61
C ILE A 63 18.96 4.83 -4.22
N ASN A 64 20.05 4.68 -4.97
CA ASN A 64 21.29 5.41 -4.70
C ASN A 64 21.11 6.93 -4.85
N ASN A 65 20.40 7.37 -5.90
CA ASN A 65 20.10 8.78 -6.16
C ASN A 65 19.22 9.39 -5.07
N ILE A 66 18.17 8.67 -4.65
CA ILE A 66 17.30 9.08 -3.54
C ILE A 66 18.14 9.28 -2.28
N ILE A 67 18.98 8.32 -1.89
CA ILE A 67 19.80 8.43 -0.68
C ILE A 67 20.82 9.56 -0.80
N LYS A 68 21.50 9.68 -1.94
CA LYS A 68 22.47 10.76 -2.22
C LYS A 68 21.83 12.13 -2.04
N LYS A 69 20.63 12.34 -2.61
CA LYS A 69 19.86 13.59 -2.51
C LYS A 69 19.38 13.86 -1.08
N GLN A 70 18.79 12.87 -0.41
CA GLN A 70 18.16 13.05 0.91
C GLN A 70 19.18 13.14 2.05
N LYS A 71 20.41 12.65 1.86
CA LYS A 71 21.51 12.82 2.82
C LYS A 71 21.88 14.27 3.12
N LEU A 72 21.57 15.20 2.20
CA LEU A 72 21.74 16.63 2.44
C LEU A 72 20.86 17.13 3.61
N ALA A 73 19.66 16.57 3.76
CA ALA A 73 18.74 16.93 4.84
C ALA A 73 18.93 16.04 6.08
N GLN A 74 19.29 14.76 5.89
CA GLN A 74 19.51 13.80 6.97
C GLN A 74 20.81 13.00 6.74
N PRO A 75 21.95 13.46 7.29
CA PRO A 75 23.25 12.80 7.10
C PRO A 75 23.34 11.38 7.63
N MET A 76 22.48 11.00 8.60
CA MET A 76 22.49 9.66 9.21
C MET A 76 21.82 8.58 8.36
N LEU A 77 21.23 8.90 7.20
CA LEU A 77 20.61 7.90 6.35
C LEU A 77 21.63 6.84 5.90
N ASN A 78 21.33 5.57 6.14
CA ASN A 78 22.18 4.45 5.76
C ASN A 78 21.40 3.39 4.96
N LYS A 79 22.06 2.79 3.96
CA LYS A 79 21.48 1.71 3.15
C LYS A 79 21.19 0.46 3.98
N GLY A 80 21.95 0.23 5.06
CA GLY A 80 21.74 -0.90 5.97
C GLY A 80 20.43 -0.83 6.76
N ASP A 81 19.79 0.34 6.83
CA ASP A 81 18.52 0.53 7.54
C ASP A 81 17.29 0.33 6.64
N ILE A 82 17.50 0.07 5.35
CA ILE A 82 16.42 -0.16 4.39
C ILE A 82 15.80 -1.52 4.66
N ILE A 83 14.53 -1.51 5.09
CA ILE A 83 13.75 -2.73 5.25
C ILE A 83 12.89 -3.03 4.03
N THR A 84 12.53 -2.02 3.24
CA THR A 84 11.62 -2.18 2.11
C THR A 84 11.86 -1.10 1.06
N TYR A 85 11.55 -1.42 -0.19
CA TYR A 85 11.52 -0.51 -1.32
C TYR A 85 10.31 -0.88 -2.18
N PHE A 86 9.69 0.14 -2.75
CA PHE A 86 8.54 -0.02 -3.63
C PHE A 86 8.52 1.12 -4.63
N SER A 87 7.92 0.87 -5.77
CA SER A 87 7.57 1.88 -6.76
C SER A 87 6.08 1.86 -7.01
N GLY A 88 5.60 2.88 -7.72
CA GLY A 88 4.20 2.97 -8.12
C GLY A 88 4.09 3.88 -9.33
N THR A 89 3.25 3.48 -10.28
CA THR A 89 2.97 4.23 -11.50
C THR A 89 1.85 5.23 -11.23
N ARG A 90 2.02 6.47 -11.70
CA ARG A 90 0.99 7.50 -11.63
C ARG A 90 0.14 7.44 -12.89
N ALA A 91 -1.18 7.55 -12.74
CA ALA A 91 -2.11 7.68 -13.86
C ALA A 91 -2.09 9.10 -14.43
N ALA A 92 -0.95 9.51 -14.99
CA ALA A 92 -0.75 10.84 -15.57
C ALA A 92 -1.40 10.97 -16.96
N THR A 93 -1.83 12.18 -17.29
CA THR A 93 -2.20 12.62 -18.64
C THR A 93 -1.15 13.59 -19.17
N TYR A 94 -1.13 13.83 -20.49
CA TYR A 94 -0.21 14.80 -21.11
C TYR A 94 -0.50 16.24 -20.68
N GLU A 95 -1.75 16.51 -20.30
CA GLU A 95 -2.21 17.82 -19.82
C GLU A 95 -1.85 18.09 -18.35
N GLU A 96 -1.33 17.09 -17.63
CA GLU A 96 -1.00 17.14 -16.20
C GLU A 96 -2.14 17.64 -15.30
N ASP A 97 -3.39 17.40 -15.70
CA ASP A 97 -4.59 17.82 -14.97
C ASP A 97 -5.58 16.66 -14.76
N PHE A 98 -6.47 16.85 -13.78
CA PHE A 98 -7.47 15.86 -13.39
C PHE A 98 -8.59 15.80 -14.44
N VAL A 99 -8.99 14.58 -14.79
CA VAL A 99 -10.16 14.31 -15.61
C VAL A 99 -11.28 13.83 -14.70
N VAL A 100 -12.10 14.77 -14.21
CA VAL A 100 -13.28 14.49 -13.37
C VAL A 100 -14.54 14.99 -14.09
N ARG A 101 -15.31 14.06 -14.68
CA ARG A 101 -16.47 14.43 -15.53
C ARG A 101 -17.48 13.29 -15.70
N ARG A 102 -18.65 13.62 -16.25
CA ARG A 102 -19.54 12.65 -16.91
C ARG A 102 -18.94 12.19 -18.23
N GLY A 103 -19.27 10.98 -18.67
CA GLY A 103 -18.82 10.44 -19.95
C GLY A 103 -19.18 11.36 -21.11
N ILE A 104 -18.23 11.58 -22.03
CA ILE A 104 -18.47 12.44 -23.21
C ILE A 104 -19.48 11.80 -24.16
N PHE A 105 -19.37 10.49 -24.36
CA PHE A 105 -20.15 9.73 -25.34
C PHE A 105 -21.13 8.75 -24.68
N THR A 106 -21.19 8.72 -23.35
CA THR A 106 -21.96 7.76 -22.57
C THR A 106 -22.64 8.46 -21.40
N SER A 107 -23.90 8.11 -21.15
CA SER A 107 -24.70 8.69 -20.08
C SER A 107 -24.58 7.94 -18.74
N ASN A 108 -23.87 6.82 -18.72
CA ASN A 108 -23.78 5.89 -17.58
C ASN A 108 -22.35 5.68 -17.09
N VAL A 109 -21.41 6.53 -17.51
CA VAL A 109 -20.01 6.49 -17.09
C VAL A 109 -19.64 7.81 -16.45
N TYR A 110 -18.89 7.73 -15.36
CA TYR A 110 -18.26 8.87 -14.69
C TYR A 110 -16.76 8.62 -14.65
N GLU A 111 -15.99 9.61 -15.05
CA GLU A 111 -14.54 9.53 -15.17
C GLU A 111 -13.90 10.27 -13.99
N ALA A 112 -12.91 9.63 -13.36
CA ALA A 112 -12.02 10.19 -12.36
C ALA A 112 -10.59 9.68 -12.64
N ALA A 113 -9.89 10.33 -13.57
CA ALA A 113 -8.61 9.89 -14.13
C ALA A 113 -7.61 11.07 -14.20
N GLY A 114 -6.37 10.82 -14.63
CA GLY A 114 -5.34 11.88 -14.70
C GLY A 114 -4.83 12.34 -13.33
N ILE A 115 -5.20 11.64 -12.26
CA ILE A 115 -4.98 12.11 -10.90
C ILE A 115 -3.55 11.76 -10.45
N GLN A 116 -2.71 12.79 -10.28
CA GLN A 116 -1.34 12.68 -9.79
C GLN A 116 -1.23 12.96 -8.27
N SER A 117 -0.18 13.70 -7.84
CA SER A 117 0.17 13.94 -6.43
C SER A 117 -0.92 14.53 -5.53
N PRO A 118 -1.87 15.38 -6.00
CA PRO A 118 -2.94 15.87 -5.13
C PRO A 118 -4.07 14.85 -4.93
N GLY A 119 -4.00 13.67 -5.54
CA GLY A 119 -5.11 12.73 -5.63
C GLY A 119 -5.68 12.27 -4.30
N ILE A 120 -4.81 11.89 -3.36
CA ILE A 120 -5.27 11.44 -2.03
C ILE A 120 -6.00 12.57 -1.30
N THR A 121 -5.51 13.80 -1.41
CA THR A 121 -6.11 14.97 -0.76
C THR A 121 -7.41 15.40 -1.45
N ALA A 122 -7.50 15.29 -2.78
CA ALA A 122 -8.67 15.68 -3.56
C ALA A 122 -9.78 14.61 -3.60
N ALA A 123 -9.46 13.34 -3.32
CA ALA A 123 -10.39 12.22 -3.43
C ALA A 123 -11.76 12.43 -2.73
N PRO A 124 -11.85 13.00 -1.51
CA PRO A 124 -13.14 13.27 -0.88
C PRO A 124 -14.00 14.27 -1.64
N ALA A 125 -13.40 15.32 -2.21
CA ALA A 125 -14.12 16.33 -2.99
C ALA A 125 -14.63 15.74 -4.32
N ILE A 126 -13.75 15.00 -5.02
CA ILE A 126 -14.09 14.28 -6.25
C ILE A 126 -15.26 13.31 -6.01
N ALA A 127 -15.26 12.59 -4.89
CA ALA A 127 -16.33 11.68 -4.53
C ALA A 127 -17.67 12.38 -4.31
N VAL A 128 -17.67 13.59 -3.72
CA VAL A 128 -18.89 14.40 -3.52
C VAL A 128 -19.48 14.83 -4.85
N ASP A 129 -18.65 15.32 -5.77
CA ASP A 129 -19.12 15.77 -7.10
C ASP A 129 -19.73 14.61 -7.89
N ILE A 130 -19.02 13.47 -7.97
CA ILE A 130 -19.51 12.28 -8.66
C ILE A 130 -20.80 11.75 -8.01
N LYS A 131 -20.89 11.71 -6.68
CA LYS A 131 -22.11 11.29 -5.96
C LYS A 131 -23.30 12.18 -6.33
N ASN A 132 -23.10 13.50 -6.44
CA ASN A 132 -24.16 14.42 -6.81
C ASN A 132 -24.63 14.23 -8.25
N TRP A 133 -23.71 14.00 -9.18
CA TRP A 133 -24.05 13.67 -10.57
C TRP A 133 -24.84 12.37 -10.69
N ILE A 134 -24.39 11.31 -10.01
CA ILE A 134 -25.11 10.02 -9.96
C ILE A 134 -26.53 10.21 -9.41
N LYS A 135 -26.68 11.01 -8.34
CA LYS A 135 -27.97 11.29 -7.72
C LYS A 135 -28.93 11.98 -8.69
N GLU A 136 -28.44 12.99 -9.41
CA GLU A 136 -29.20 13.71 -10.43
C GLU A 136 -29.60 12.79 -11.58
N ASP A 137 -28.63 12.10 -12.18
CA ASP A 137 -28.81 11.32 -13.41
C ASP A 137 -29.71 10.10 -13.19
N LEU A 138 -29.60 9.45 -12.02
CA LEU A 138 -30.44 8.30 -11.64
C LEU A 138 -31.71 8.70 -10.89
N LYS A 139 -31.92 9.99 -10.61
CA LYS A 139 -33.00 10.49 -9.73
C LYS A 139 -33.03 9.73 -8.39
N ALA A 140 -31.86 9.40 -7.86
CA ALA A 140 -31.72 8.57 -6.68
C ALA A 140 -32.11 9.34 -5.40
N LYS A 141 -32.64 8.60 -4.42
CA LYS A 141 -32.95 9.15 -3.09
C LYS A 141 -31.86 8.77 -2.11
N GLU A 142 -31.61 9.66 -1.15
CA GLU A 142 -30.68 9.35 -0.07
C GLU A 142 -31.26 8.29 0.84
N LYS A 143 -30.39 7.37 1.27
CA LYS A 143 -30.74 6.32 2.22
C LYS A 143 -30.72 6.92 3.64
N SER A 144 -31.89 7.05 4.25
CA SER A 144 -32.07 7.72 5.56
C SER A 144 -31.30 7.06 6.72
N ASN A 145 -30.98 5.78 6.60
CA ASN A 145 -30.25 5.00 7.60
C ASN A 145 -28.84 4.58 7.13
N PHE A 146 -28.21 5.36 6.25
CA PHE A 146 -26.83 5.12 5.86
C PHE A 146 -25.87 5.42 7.02
N ASN A 147 -25.09 4.43 7.43
CA ASN A 147 -24.00 4.62 8.39
C ASN A 147 -22.66 4.75 7.61
N PRO A 148 -22.03 5.93 7.56
CA PRO A 148 -20.77 6.13 6.84
C PRO A 148 -19.56 5.56 7.59
N VAL A 149 -19.73 5.13 8.85
CA VAL A 149 -18.64 4.64 9.69
C VAL A 149 -18.65 3.11 9.74
N TYR A 150 -17.67 2.51 9.08
CA TYR A 150 -17.37 1.09 9.25
C TYR A 150 -16.55 0.86 10.52
N LYS A 151 -17.06 0.01 11.42
CA LYS A 151 -16.35 -0.39 12.63
C LYS A 151 -15.39 -1.53 12.30
N HIS A 152 -14.11 -1.27 12.41
CA HIS A 152 -13.06 -2.28 12.29
C HIS A 152 -12.54 -2.64 13.68
N THR A 153 -11.99 -3.85 13.84
CA THR A 153 -11.23 -4.21 15.03
C THR A 153 -10.07 -3.22 15.18
N PRO A 154 -9.95 -2.54 16.34
CA PRO A 154 -8.84 -1.63 16.57
C PRO A 154 -7.52 -2.40 16.59
N ARG A 155 -6.40 -1.73 16.27
CA ARG A 155 -5.07 -2.31 16.50
C ARG A 155 -4.84 -2.46 18.00
N LEU A 156 -4.73 -3.69 18.47
CA LEU A 156 -4.53 -3.98 19.91
C LEU A 156 -3.20 -3.39 20.42
N ALA A 157 -2.20 -3.30 19.55
CA ALA A 157 -0.92 -2.61 19.80
C ALA A 157 -1.08 -1.17 20.32
N ASN A 158 -2.17 -0.48 19.96
CA ASN A 158 -2.42 0.90 20.34
C ASN A 158 -3.33 1.03 21.58
N LEU A 159 -3.81 -0.09 22.14
CA LEU A 159 -4.73 -0.10 23.28
C LEU A 159 -3.97 -0.28 24.60
N PRO A 160 -4.47 0.28 25.72
CA PRO A 160 -3.98 -0.04 27.05
C PRO A 160 -4.17 -1.53 27.40
N ASP A 161 -3.32 -2.05 28.28
CA ASP A 161 -3.33 -3.46 28.69
C ASP A 161 -4.70 -3.93 29.23
N GLU A 162 -5.41 -3.07 29.96
CA GLU A 162 -6.75 -3.37 30.47
C GLU A 162 -7.78 -3.61 29.35
N GLU A 163 -7.71 -2.86 28.26
CA GLU A 163 -8.59 -3.05 27.11
C GLU A 163 -8.17 -4.29 26.32
N ARG A 164 -6.87 -4.52 26.14
CA ARG A 164 -6.35 -5.76 25.52
C ARG A 164 -6.83 -6.99 26.27
N ALA A 165 -6.82 -6.96 27.60
CA ALA A 165 -7.32 -8.05 28.45
C ALA A 165 -8.81 -8.35 28.21
N LYS A 166 -9.65 -7.34 27.94
CA LYS A 166 -11.06 -7.55 27.59
C LYS A 166 -11.23 -8.28 26.27
N TYR A 167 -10.42 -7.96 25.25
CA TYR A 167 -10.42 -8.71 23.99
C TYR A 167 -10.01 -10.16 24.22
N ILE A 168 -8.93 -10.41 24.95
CA ILE A 168 -8.44 -11.76 25.26
C ILE A 168 -9.46 -12.57 26.06
N ALA A 169 -10.12 -11.95 27.05
CA ALA A 169 -11.15 -12.60 27.84
C ALA A 169 -12.39 -13.00 27.00
N LYS A 170 -12.70 -12.23 25.94
CA LYS A 170 -13.80 -12.52 25.02
C LYS A 170 -13.43 -13.59 23.99
N ASN A 171 -12.23 -13.52 23.42
CA ASN A 171 -11.68 -14.53 22.52
C ASN A 171 -10.17 -14.73 22.84
N PRO A 172 -9.77 -15.91 23.35
CA PRO A 172 -8.37 -16.21 23.64
C PRO A 172 -7.41 -16.04 22.44
N GLU A 173 -7.90 -16.07 21.20
CA GLU A 173 -7.06 -15.86 20.00
C GLU A 173 -6.46 -14.45 19.91
N TYR A 174 -7.04 -13.45 20.59
CA TYR A 174 -6.39 -12.13 20.73
C TYR A 174 -5.14 -12.19 21.62
N GLY A 175 -4.94 -13.26 22.40
CA GLY A 175 -3.75 -13.49 23.21
C GLY A 175 -2.63 -14.21 22.46
N GLU A 176 -2.90 -14.77 21.28
CA GLU A 176 -1.92 -15.49 20.48
C GLU A 176 -1.19 -14.52 19.53
N MET A 177 0.05 -14.17 19.87
CA MET A 177 0.84 -13.20 19.08
C MET A 177 1.45 -13.83 17.83
N ILE A 178 1.02 -13.36 16.66
CA ILE A 178 1.50 -13.84 15.37
C ILE A 178 2.63 -12.98 14.81
N CYS A 179 2.52 -11.65 14.90
CA CYS A 179 3.59 -10.74 14.49
C CYS A 179 4.15 -9.97 15.68
N ARG A 180 5.38 -10.30 16.08
CA ARG A 180 6.07 -9.59 17.17
C ARG A 180 6.44 -8.15 16.81
N CYS A 181 6.82 -7.89 15.54
CA CYS A 181 7.27 -6.55 15.14
C CYS A 181 6.15 -5.50 15.18
N GLU A 182 4.93 -5.91 14.85
CA GLU A 182 3.77 -5.01 14.72
C GLU A 182 2.73 -5.26 15.83
N GLU A 183 3.04 -6.17 16.76
CA GLU A 183 2.17 -6.66 17.82
C GLU A 183 0.77 -7.05 17.33
N VAL A 184 0.72 -7.96 16.35
CA VAL A 184 -0.54 -8.45 15.76
C VAL A 184 -0.86 -9.84 16.30
N SER A 185 -2.07 -9.99 16.83
CA SER A 185 -2.63 -11.24 17.34
C SER A 185 -3.31 -12.08 16.25
N LYS A 186 -3.56 -13.37 16.54
CA LYS A 186 -4.35 -14.26 15.66
C LYS A 186 -5.79 -13.74 15.52
N GLY A 187 -6.40 -13.28 16.60
CA GLY A 187 -7.75 -12.70 16.59
C GLY A 187 -7.89 -11.52 15.62
N GLU A 188 -6.90 -10.61 15.57
CA GLU A 188 -6.91 -9.51 14.59
C GLU A 188 -6.83 -10.00 13.14
N ILE A 189 -6.12 -11.10 12.88
CA ILE A 189 -6.04 -11.69 11.54
C ILE A 189 -7.38 -12.32 11.15
N ILE A 190 -8.02 -13.05 12.05
CA ILE A 190 -9.34 -13.65 11.81
C ILE A 190 -10.38 -12.56 11.54
N ASP A 191 -10.43 -11.51 12.36
CA ASP A 191 -11.34 -10.38 12.13
C ASP A 191 -11.12 -9.72 10.76
N ALA A 192 -9.87 -9.68 10.28
CA ALA A 192 -9.56 -9.18 8.95
C ALA A 192 -10.06 -10.11 7.84
N LEU A 193 -10.05 -11.43 8.06
CA LEU A 193 -10.57 -12.42 7.11
C LEU A 193 -12.11 -12.43 7.08
N GLU A 194 -12.76 -12.14 8.21
CA GLU A 194 -14.21 -12.04 8.35
C GLU A 194 -14.79 -10.66 7.93
N SER A 195 -13.93 -9.72 7.54
CA SER A 195 -14.35 -8.40 7.02
C SER A 195 -15.27 -8.55 5.80
N PRO A 196 -16.30 -7.69 5.62
CA PRO A 196 -17.21 -7.72 4.48
C PRO A 196 -16.51 -7.70 3.11
N LEU A 197 -15.35 -7.05 3.05
CA LEU A 197 -14.41 -7.21 1.95
C LEU A 197 -13.33 -8.19 2.41
N LYS A 198 -13.47 -9.44 1.96
CA LYS A 198 -12.57 -10.56 2.26
C LYS A 198 -11.17 -10.30 1.72
N VAL A 199 -10.14 -10.65 2.49
CA VAL A 199 -8.73 -10.41 2.16
C VAL A 199 -7.86 -11.64 2.39
N ALA A 200 -8.27 -12.79 1.86
CA ALA A 200 -7.64 -14.10 2.06
C ALA A 200 -6.30 -14.28 1.30
N THR A 201 -5.42 -13.27 1.36
CA THR A 201 -4.04 -13.32 0.84
C THR A 201 -3.10 -12.68 1.86
N ILE A 202 -1.82 -13.05 1.83
CA ILE A 202 -0.85 -12.53 2.82
C ILE A 202 -0.77 -11.01 2.78
N ASP A 203 -0.64 -10.42 1.59
CA ASP A 203 -0.56 -8.98 1.42
C ASP A 203 -1.93 -8.31 1.68
N GLY A 204 -3.04 -9.03 1.52
CA GLY A 204 -4.37 -8.59 1.95
C GLY A 204 -4.44 -8.39 3.46
N VAL A 205 -4.10 -9.44 4.22
CA VAL A 205 -4.02 -9.38 5.70
C VAL A 205 -2.98 -8.34 6.14
N LYS A 206 -1.80 -8.29 5.50
CA LYS A 206 -0.76 -7.27 5.75
C LYS A 206 -1.30 -5.84 5.61
N ARG A 207 -2.10 -5.55 4.58
CA ARG A 207 -2.67 -4.19 4.40
C ARG A 207 -3.75 -3.87 5.43
N ARG A 208 -4.47 -4.87 5.93
CA ARG A 208 -5.54 -4.67 6.93
C ARG A 208 -5.01 -4.51 8.34
N VAL A 209 -4.17 -5.44 8.78
CA VAL A 209 -3.75 -5.56 10.20
C VAL A 209 -2.24 -5.63 10.38
N ARG A 210 -1.47 -5.47 9.30
CA ARG A 210 -0.02 -5.22 9.30
C ARG A 210 0.96 -6.35 9.64
N PRO A 211 0.61 -7.64 9.74
CA PRO A 211 1.64 -8.65 9.92
C PRO A 211 2.62 -8.62 8.73
N GLY A 212 3.90 -8.51 9.04
CA GLY A 212 4.96 -8.39 8.04
C GLY A 212 5.22 -6.98 7.50
N MET A 213 4.64 -5.93 8.08
CA MET A 213 5.01 -4.53 7.80
C MET A 213 6.21 -4.02 8.63
N GLY A 214 6.60 -4.77 9.67
CA GLY A 214 7.73 -4.41 10.54
C GLY A 214 9.10 -4.76 9.96
N ARG A 215 10.15 -4.60 10.76
CA ARG A 215 11.56 -4.76 10.33
C ARG A 215 11.87 -6.08 9.60
N CYS A 216 11.22 -7.18 9.98
CA CYS A 216 11.45 -8.50 9.38
C CYS A 216 10.74 -8.73 8.03
N GLN A 217 9.89 -7.79 7.59
CA GLN A 217 9.10 -7.88 6.34
C GLN A 217 8.33 -9.19 6.13
N GLY A 218 7.90 -9.82 7.22
CA GLY A 218 7.15 -11.07 7.18
C GLY A 218 8.01 -12.34 7.20
N GLY A 219 9.34 -12.22 7.32
CA GLY A 219 10.25 -13.38 7.37
C GLY A 219 9.93 -14.40 8.47
N PHE A 220 9.26 -13.99 9.55
CA PHE A 220 8.86 -14.87 10.65
C PHE A 220 7.35 -15.17 10.67
N CYS A 221 6.51 -14.15 10.50
CA CYS A 221 5.06 -14.31 10.67
C CYS A 221 4.34 -14.78 9.41
N SER A 222 4.89 -14.58 8.21
CA SER A 222 4.19 -14.97 6.96
C SER A 222 3.79 -16.45 6.90
N PRO A 223 4.62 -17.43 7.34
CA PRO A 223 4.19 -18.82 7.38
C PRO A 223 3.03 -19.09 8.36
N LEU A 224 2.96 -18.36 9.47
CA LEU A 224 1.85 -18.46 10.42
C LEU A 224 0.58 -17.83 9.85
N VAL A 225 0.71 -16.65 9.23
CA VAL A 225 -0.40 -15.99 8.52
C VAL A 225 -0.96 -16.89 7.43
N ALA A 226 -0.09 -17.55 6.64
CA ALA A 226 -0.52 -18.47 5.59
C ALA A 226 -1.32 -19.65 6.16
N LYS A 227 -0.88 -20.24 7.28
CA LYS A 227 -1.64 -21.31 7.96
C LYS A 227 -2.99 -20.84 8.47
N ILE A 228 -3.04 -19.67 9.10
CA ILE A 228 -4.30 -19.10 9.61
C ILE A 228 -5.28 -18.86 8.45
N ILE A 229 -4.80 -18.33 7.32
CA ILE A 229 -5.63 -18.18 6.11
C ILE A 229 -6.12 -19.55 5.63
N ALA A 230 -5.23 -20.52 5.46
CA ALA A 230 -5.58 -21.86 4.98
C ALA A 230 -6.64 -22.54 5.87
N GLU A 231 -6.46 -22.51 7.18
CA GLU A 231 -7.38 -23.06 8.17
C GLU A 231 -8.74 -22.35 8.15
N HIS A 232 -8.75 -21.02 8.09
CA HIS A 232 -9.98 -20.22 8.04
C HIS A 232 -10.77 -20.46 6.74
N GLU A 233 -10.06 -20.57 5.62
CA GLU A 233 -10.66 -20.72 4.29
C GLU A 233 -11.01 -22.18 3.93
N GLY A 234 -10.49 -23.15 4.69
CA GLY A 234 -10.65 -24.57 4.37
C GLY A 234 -9.90 -25.00 3.11
N ILE A 235 -8.74 -24.38 2.84
CA ILE A 235 -7.87 -24.68 1.68
C ILE A 235 -6.51 -25.20 2.14
N ASN A 236 -5.69 -25.73 1.23
CA ASN A 236 -4.32 -26.11 1.58
C ASN A 236 -3.44 -24.86 1.69
N VAL A 237 -2.33 -24.96 2.44
CA VAL A 237 -1.40 -23.83 2.59
C VAL A 237 -0.72 -23.46 1.26
N GLU A 238 -0.59 -24.42 0.35
CA GLU A 238 -0.12 -24.26 -1.03
C GLU A 238 -1.05 -23.37 -1.87
N ASP A 239 -2.33 -23.34 -1.53
CA ASP A 239 -3.35 -22.56 -2.24
C ASP A 239 -3.42 -21.10 -1.73
N VAL A 240 -2.66 -20.76 -0.68
CA VAL A 240 -2.60 -19.39 -0.15
C VAL A 240 -1.66 -18.53 -0.98
N LEU A 241 -2.21 -17.49 -1.59
CA LEU A 241 -1.48 -16.54 -2.43
C LEU A 241 -0.84 -15.41 -1.62
N LYS A 242 0.26 -14.86 -2.15
CA LYS A 242 0.90 -13.67 -1.59
C LYS A 242 0.00 -12.45 -1.71
N GLY A 243 -0.57 -12.19 -2.88
CA GLY A 243 -1.34 -10.97 -3.15
C GLY A 243 -2.26 -11.12 -4.35
N ASP A 244 -1.68 -11.17 -5.54
CA ASP A 244 -2.41 -11.25 -6.81
C ASP A 244 -2.52 -12.70 -7.31
N GLU A 245 -3.33 -12.90 -8.35
CA GLU A 245 -3.43 -14.18 -9.03
C GLU A 245 -2.04 -14.66 -9.51
N GLY A 246 -1.76 -15.96 -9.31
CA GLY A 246 -0.47 -16.56 -9.65
C GLY A 246 0.68 -16.28 -8.69
N SER A 247 0.48 -15.49 -7.62
CA SER A 247 1.53 -15.19 -6.63
C SER A 247 1.74 -16.31 -5.58
N VAL A 248 2.04 -17.51 -6.07
CA VAL A 248 2.26 -18.72 -5.25
C VAL A 248 3.53 -18.58 -4.40
N ILE A 249 3.41 -18.93 -3.12
CA ILE A 249 4.51 -18.85 -2.14
C ILE A 249 4.95 -20.20 -1.58
N VAL A 250 4.09 -21.22 -1.64
CA VAL A 250 4.39 -22.57 -1.14
C VAL A 250 4.13 -23.56 -2.27
N TYR A 251 5.19 -24.21 -2.75
CA TYR A 251 5.13 -25.21 -3.83
C TYR A 251 4.99 -26.66 -3.33
N GLY A 252 4.83 -26.83 -2.02
CA GLY A 252 4.64 -28.13 -1.37
C GLY A 252 5.72 -28.47 -0.35
N ASN A 253 5.61 -29.67 0.22
CA ASN A 253 6.45 -30.14 1.31
C ASN A 253 7.82 -30.64 0.81
N THR A 254 8.89 -29.93 1.18
CA THR A 254 10.27 -30.28 0.82
C THR A 254 10.89 -31.38 1.71
N LYS A 255 10.28 -31.69 2.86
CA LYS A 255 10.73 -32.75 3.77
C LYS A 255 10.03 -34.11 3.52
N GLY A 256 8.99 -34.14 2.70
CA GLY A 256 8.21 -35.35 2.39
C GLY A 256 8.65 -36.12 1.14
N ASN A 257 9.35 -35.47 0.19
CA ASN A 257 9.64 -36.03 -1.14
C ASN A 257 11.03 -36.67 -1.27
N ALA A 258 11.45 -37.44 -0.27
CA ALA A 258 12.48 -38.48 -0.44
C ALA A 258 11.90 -39.80 -0.99
N LYS A 259 10.64 -39.81 -1.43
CA LYS A 259 10.05 -40.88 -2.24
C LYS A 259 9.40 -40.24 -3.45
N GLY A 260 10.01 -40.50 -4.60
CA GLY A 260 9.75 -39.81 -5.85
C GLY A 260 8.35 -40.06 -6.39
N GLU A 261 7.73 -38.99 -6.83
CA GLU A 261 6.88 -38.99 -8.01
C GLU A 261 7.31 -37.77 -8.84
N ASN A 262 7.87 -38.04 -10.02
CA ASN A 262 8.09 -37.03 -11.03
C ASN A 262 6.74 -36.40 -11.35
N ARG A 263 6.60 -35.09 -11.12
CA ARG A 263 5.60 -34.30 -11.83
C ARG A 263 6.27 -33.81 -13.10
N ASP A 264 5.88 -34.41 -14.22
CA ASP A 264 6.22 -33.92 -15.54
C ASP A 264 5.70 -32.49 -15.68
N VAL A 265 6.61 -31.58 -16.05
CA VAL A 265 6.34 -30.21 -16.50
C VAL A 265 6.38 -30.22 -18.01
#